data_AF-W0L8Y1-F1
#
_entry.id   AF-W0L8Y1-F1
#
_cell.length_a   1.000
_cell.length_b   1.000
_cell.length_c   1.000
_cell.angle_alpha   90.00
_cell.angle_beta   90.00
_cell.angle_gamma   90.00
#
_symmetry.space_group_name_H-M   'P 1'
#
loop_
_entity.id
_entity.type
_entity.pdbx_description
1 polymer ?
#
loop_
_entity_poly.entity_id
_entity_poly.type
_entity_poly.pdbx_seq_one_letter_code
_entity_poly.pdbx_strand_id
1 'polypeptide(L)'
;MADKNDTITSRMALQSLLVQQTLKSWRFFLLFSVPPMVWVIFVAPPVLPRVFITLLCGIVWFGCWRLWLDAHYFKFMSDENNELAGEVLFVIWRRERLQKLTFVERQSGALKQYRRTMWLTGALWAAWLMALL
;
A
#
# COMPACT_ATOMS: atom_id res chain seq x y z
N MET A 1 -34.55 8.26 17.38
CA MET A 1 -33.92 7.73 16.13
C MET A 1 -32.60 8.42 15.76
N ALA A 2 -32.16 9.49 16.44
CA ALA A 2 -30.89 10.19 16.13
C ALA A 2 -29.61 9.41 16.54
N ASP A 3 -29.66 8.68 17.66
CA ASP A 3 -28.46 8.10 18.30
C ASP A 3 -27.75 6.99 17.48
N LYS A 4 -28.50 6.23 16.69
CA LYS A 4 -27.96 5.13 15.86
C LYS A 4 -27.21 5.65 14.62
N ASN A 5 -27.63 6.79 14.08
CA ASN A 5 -27.01 7.36 12.88
C ASN A 5 -25.66 8.00 13.22
N ASP A 6 -25.58 8.70 14.34
CA ASP A 6 -24.35 9.35 14.82
C ASP A 6 -23.27 8.32 15.23
N THR A 7 -23.69 7.19 15.81
CA THR A 7 -22.77 6.08 16.14
C THR A 7 -22.25 5.33 14.91
N ILE A 8 -23.01 5.26 13.81
CA ILE A 8 -22.54 4.64 12.56
C ILE A 8 -21.58 5.57 11.82
N THR A 9 -21.93 6.85 11.70
CA THR A 9 -21.07 7.88 11.08
C THR A 9 -19.73 8.01 11.81
N SER A 10 -19.73 7.98 13.14
CA SER A 10 -18.49 8.00 13.93
C SER A 10 -17.64 6.74 13.74
N ARG A 11 -18.23 5.55 13.62
CA ARG A 11 -17.47 4.32 13.31
C ARG A 11 -16.85 4.34 11.92
N MET A 12 -17.59 4.75 10.89
CA MET A 12 -17.09 4.80 9.51
C MET A 12 -15.95 5.83 9.36
N ALA A 13 -16.11 7.00 9.99
CA ALA A 13 -15.06 8.01 10.05
C ALA A 13 -13.82 7.52 10.82
N LEU A 14 -14.01 6.83 11.96
CA LEU A 14 -12.90 6.26 12.72
C LEU A 14 -12.18 5.16 11.92
N GLN A 15 -12.91 4.29 11.24
CA GLN A 15 -12.35 3.24 10.41
C GLN A 15 -11.51 3.82 9.26
N SER A 16 -12.00 4.85 8.57
CA SER A 16 -11.24 5.47 7.47
C SER A 16 -9.95 6.12 7.96
N LEU A 17 -9.98 6.78 9.13
CA LEU A 17 -8.79 7.35 9.77
C LEU A 17 -7.77 6.27 10.16
N LEU A 18 -8.22 5.16 10.76
CA LEU A 18 -7.35 4.05 11.14
C LEU A 18 -6.73 3.37 9.92
N VAL A 19 -7.49 3.19 8.83
CA VAL A 19 -6.98 2.65 7.56
C VAL A 19 -5.92 3.59 6.98
N GLN A 20 -6.18 4.90 6.92
CA GLN A 20 -5.19 5.87 6.44
C GLN A 20 -3.90 5.84 7.26
N GLN A 21 -4.01 5.78 8.60
CA GLN A 21 -2.86 5.72 9.47
C GLN A 21 -2.08 4.41 9.29
N THR A 22 -2.78 3.29 9.11
CA THR A 22 -2.17 2.00 8.81
C THR A 22 -1.41 2.06 7.48
N LEU A 23 -2.01 2.64 6.44
CA LEU A 23 -1.36 2.77 5.14
C LEU A 23 -0.13 3.68 5.21
N LYS A 24 -0.14 4.76 6.01
CA LYS A 24 1.01 5.66 6.23
C LYS A 24 2.26 4.94 6.78
N SER A 25 2.12 3.75 7.36
CA SER A 25 3.27 2.96 7.79
C SER A 25 4.14 2.45 6.62
N TRP A 26 3.76 2.69 5.36
CA TRP A 26 4.59 2.46 4.17
C TRP A 26 6.01 3.04 4.29
N ARG A 27 6.19 4.13 5.05
CA ARG A 27 7.50 4.75 5.29
C ARG A 27 8.46 3.79 5.97
N PHE A 28 7.97 2.94 6.87
CA PHE A 28 8.77 1.94 7.54
C PHE A 28 9.20 0.85 6.56
N PHE A 29 8.31 0.33 5.72
CA PHE A 29 8.68 -0.66 4.70
C PHE A 29 9.75 -0.15 3.75
N LEU A 30 9.63 1.11 3.31
CA LEU A 30 10.64 1.76 2.48
C LEU A 30 11.98 1.89 3.21
N LEU A 31 11.97 2.27 4.49
CA LEU A 31 13.19 2.34 5.30
C LEU A 31 13.83 0.96 5.46
N PHE A 32 13.02 -0.08 5.69
CA PHE A 32 13.48 -1.47 5.82
C PHE A 32 14.00 -2.07 4.51
N SER A 33 13.66 -1.53 3.34
CA SER A 33 14.27 -1.95 2.07
C SER A 33 15.62 -1.29 1.77
N VAL A 34 16.02 -0.26 2.53
CA VAL A 34 17.30 0.45 2.31
C VAL A 34 18.52 -0.46 2.53
N PRO A 35 18.65 -1.22 3.65
CA PRO A 35 19.86 -2.02 3.87
C PRO A 35 20.11 -3.08 2.77
N PRO A 36 19.11 -3.88 2.35
CA PRO A 36 19.28 -4.79 1.21
C PRO A 36 19.68 -4.06 -0.07
N MET A 37 19.13 -2.88 -0.34
CA MET A 37 19.47 -2.10 -1.54
C MET A 37 20.90 -1.58 -1.51
N VAL A 38 21.36 -1.05 -0.38
CA VAL A 38 22.74 -0.59 -0.21
C VAL A 38 23.71 -1.76 -0.41
N TRP A 39 23.40 -2.93 0.15
CA TRP A 39 24.21 -4.12 -0.05
C TRP A 39 24.31 -4.53 -1.53
N VAL A 40 23.20 -4.50 -2.27
CA VAL A 40 23.16 -4.79 -3.71
C VAL A 40 24.04 -3.83 -4.52
N ILE A 41 24.07 -2.55 -4.16
CA ILE A 41 24.81 -1.52 -4.92
C ILE A 41 26.31 -1.64 -4.68
N PHE A 42 26.73 -1.81 -3.41
CA PHE A 42 28.14 -1.66 -3.02
C PHE A 42 28.89 -2.98 -2.80
N VAL A 43 28.20 -4.05 -2.42
CA VAL A 43 28.85 -5.29 -1.94
C VAL A 43 28.56 -6.48 -2.85
N ALA A 44 27.36 -6.56 -3.41
CA ALA A 44 26.91 -7.77 -4.08
C ALA A 44 27.69 -8.07 -5.39
N PRO A 45 28.27 -9.27 -5.53
CA PRO A 45 28.83 -9.71 -6.81
C PRO A 45 27.76 -9.78 -7.91
N PRO A 46 28.13 -9.69 -9.20
CA PRO A 46 27.20 -9.69 -10.33
C PRO A 46 26.65 -11.11 -10.61
N VAL A 47 26.01 -11.70 -9.61
CA VAL A 47 25.43 -13.04 -9.63
C VAL A 47 23.91 -12.98 -9.49
N LEU A 48 23.23 -14.07 -9.83
CA LEU A 48 21.77 -14.25 -9.74
C LEU A 48 21.10 -13.64 -8.49
N PRO A 49 21.58 -13.82 -7.24
CA PRO A 49 20.93 -13.24 -6.06
C PRO A 49 20.90 -11.71 -6.07
N ARG A 50 21.89 -11.04 -6.68
CA ARG A 50 21.89 -9.57 -6.82
C ARG A 50 20.70 -9.09 -7.65
N VAL A 51 20.46 -9.71 -8.80
CA VAL A 51 19.33 -9.37 -9.68
C VAL A 51 18.00 -9.61 -8.97
N PHE A 52 17.89 -10.75 -8.27
CA PHE A 52 16.68 -11.12 -7.54
C PHE A 52 16.35 -10.13 -6.41
N ILE A 53 17.35 -9.77 -5.58
CA ILE A 53 17.17 -8.80 -4.49
C ILE A 53 16.85 -7.41 -5.05
N THR A 54 17.52 -6.98 -6.14
CA THR A 54 17.21 -5.70 -6.80
C THR A 54 15.75 -5.64 -7.25
N LEU A 55 15.28 -6.72 -7.88
CA LEU A 55 13.90 -6.80 -8.35
C LEU A 55 12.90 -6.80 -7.19
N LEU A 56 13.18 -7.51 -6.10
CA LEU A 56 12.37 -7.48 -4.89
C LEU A 56 12.33 -6.08 -4.25
N CYS A 57 13.46 -5.38 -4.18
CA CYS A 57 13.51 -3.98 -3.73
C CYS A 57 12.60 -3.10 -4.58
N GLY A 58 12.67 -3.22 -5.91
CA GLY A 58 11.80 -2.49 -6.83
C GLY A 58 10.31 -2.76 -6.60
N ILE A 59 9.93 -4.02 -6.38
CA ILE A 59 8.53 -4.38 -6.09
C ILE A 59 8.09 -3.79 -4.74
N VAL A 60 8.93 -3.84 -3.70
CA VAL A 60 8.63 -3.25 -2.39
C VAL A 60 8.46 -1.74 -2.52
N TRP A 61 9.34 -1.05 -3.26
CA TRP A 61 9.23 0.39 -3.53
C TRP A 61 7.94 0.74 -4.27
N PHE A 62 7.60 -0.01 -5.31
CA PHE A 62 6.35 0.18 -6.04
C PHE A 62 5.13 -0.04 -5.12
N GLY A 63 5.19 -1.05 -4.25
CA GLY A 63 4.19 -1.29 -3.22
C GLY A 63 4.04 -0.09 -2.27
N CYS A 64 5.14 0.44 -1.76
CA CYS A 64 5.16 1.60 -0.88
C CYS A 64 4.58 2.85 -1.56
N TRP A 65 4.94 3.11 -2.82
CA TRP A 65 4.36 4.20 -3.60
C TRP A 65 2.85 4.04 -3.77
N ARG A 66 2.38 2.82 -4.09
CA ARG A 66 0.95 2.53 -4.20
C ARG A 66 0.21 2.77 -2.89
N LEU A 67 0.79 2.36 -1.76
CA LEU A 67 0.22 2.59 -0.42
C LEU A 67 0.17 4.08 -0.05
N TRP A 68 1.22 4.84 -0.38
CA TRP A 68 1.22 6.29 -0.21
C TRP A 68 0.10 6.96 -1.01
N LEU A 69 -0.07 6.55 -2.27
CA LEU A 69 -1.10 7.09 -3.16
C LEU A 69 -2.51 6.76 -2.63
N ASP A 70 -2.76 5.52 -2.20
CA ASP A 70 -4.04 5.12 -1.63
C ASP A 70 -4.35 5.87 -0.32
N ALA A 71 -3.37 6.05 0.56
CA ALA A 71 -3.53 6.86 1.77
C ALA A 71 -3.90 8.32 1.45
N HIS A 72 -3.36 8.86 0.36
CA HIS A 72 -3.66 10.22 -0.08
C HIS A 72 -5.05 10.33 -0.69
N TYR A 73 -5.47 9.36 -1.52
CA TYR A 73 -6.82 9.34 -2.09
C TYR A 73 -7.89 9.24 -1.01
N PHE A 74 -7.70 8.41 0.02
CA PHE A 74 -8.68 8.31 1.11
C PHE A 74 -8.82 9.59 1.94
N LYS A 75 -7.84 10.52 1.89
CA LYS A 75 -7.98 11.83 2.53
C LYS A 75 -9.03 12.71 1.84
N PHE A 76 -9.21 12.53 0.53
CA PHE A 76 -10.14 13.32 -0.28
C PHE A 76 -11.45 12.58 -0.59
N MET A 77 -11.52 11.28 -0.29
CA MET A 77 -12.66 10.43 -0.60
C MET A 77 -13.51 10.19 0.65
N SER A 78 -14.79 10.57 0.60
CA SER A 78 -15.82 10.21 1.55
C SER A 78 -16.80 9.22 0.91
N ASP A 79 -17.68 8.61 1.71
CA ASP A 79 -18.71 7.71 1.19
C ASP A 79 -19.69 8.47 0.26
N GLU A 80 -20.02 9.72 0.60
CA GLU A 80 -20.85 10.64 -0.20
C GLU A 80 -20.25 10.95 -1.58
N ASN A 81 -18.92 11.04 -1.67
CA ASN A 81 -18.21 11.37 -2.91
C ASN A 81 -17.66 10.13 -3.64
N ASN A 82 -18.05 8.91 -3.23
CA ASN A 82 -17.43 7.68 -3.70
C ASN A 82 -17.66 7.43 -5.20
N GLU A 83 -18.85 7.76 -5.71
CA GLU A 83 -19.21 7.63 -7.13
C GLU A 83 -18.38 8.58 -8.01
N LEU A 84 -18.39 9.88 -7.69
CA LEU A 84 -17.59 10.89 -8.38
C LEU A 84 -16.09 10.57 -8.32
N ALA A 85 -15.61 10.10 -7.18
CA ALA A 85 -14.23 9.65 -7.07
C ALA A 85 -13.95 8.42 -7.95
N GLY A 86 -14.92 7.52 -8.14
CA GLY A 86 -14.83 6.39 -9.06
C GLY A 86 -14.70 6.80 -10.53
N GLU A 87 -15.45 7.81 -10.95
CA GLU A 87 -15.35 8.39 -12.29
C GLU A 87 -13.98 9.04 -12.53
N VAL A 88 -13.50 9.84 -11.58
CA VAL A 88 -12.17 10.47 -11.67
C VAL A 88 -11.06 9.41 -11.68
N LEU A 89 -11.15 8.39 -10.82
CA LEU A 89 -10.20 7.27 -10.82
C LEU A 89 -10.25 6.47 -12.12
N PHE A 90 -11.42 6.34 -12.75
CA PHE A 90 -11.53 5.73 -14.08
C PHE A 90 -10.80 6.55 -15.14
N VAL A 91 -10.91 7.88 -15.13
CA VAL A 91 -10.18 8.73 -16.08
C VAL A 91 -8.67 8.56 -15.93
N ILE A 92 -8.17 8.49 -14.68
CA ILE A 92 -6.74 8.34 -14.39
C ILE A 92 -6.21 6.95 -14.80
N TRP A 93 -6.92 5.88 -14.44
CA TRP A 93 -6.41 4.51 -14.54
C TRP A 93 -7.02 3.68 -15.67
N ARG A 94 -8.05 4.20 -16.36
CA ARG A 94 -8.85 3.54 -17.41
C ARG A 94 -9.33 2.14 -17.04
N ARG A 95 -9.77 1.94 -15.79
CA ARG A 95 -10.31 0.66 -15.29
C ARG A 95 -11.76 0.80 -14.87
N GLU A 96 -12.67 0.24 -15.64
CA GLU A 96 -14.13 0.30 -15.41
C GLU A 96 -14.52 -0.23 -14.03
N ARG A 97 -13.78 -1.22 -13.52
CA ARG A 97 -14.00 -1.77 -12.17
C ARG A 97 -13.95 -0.69 -11.09
N LEU A 98 -13.17 0.38 -11.27
CA LEU A 98 -13.02 1.44 -10.26
C LEU A 98 -14.31 2.24 -10.04
N GLN A 99 -15.17 2.36 -11.05
CA GLN A 99 -16.45 3.08 -10.95
C GLN A 99 -17.45 2.34 -10.05
N LYS A 100 -17.42 1.00 -10.08
CA LYS A 100 -18.40 0.16 -9.38
C LYS A 100 -18.02 -0.19 -7.94
N LEU A 101 -16.80 0.18 -7.50
CA LEU A 101 -16.31 -0.18 -6.17
C LEU A 101 -16.89 0.74 -5.10
N THR A 102 -17.44 0.12 -4.07
CA THR A 102 -17.84 0.83 -2.85
C THR A 102 -16.63 1.31 -2.07
N PHE A 103 -16.83 2.29 -1.18
CA PHE A 103 -15.75 2.84 -0.35
C PHE A 103 -15.09 1.76 0.53
N VAL A 104 -15.89 0.86 1.11
CA VAL A 104 -15.43 -0.27 1.93
C VAL A 104 -14.59 -1.25 1.11
N GLU A 105 -15.01 -1.57 -0.12
CA GLU A 105 -14.23 -2.45 -1.00
C GLU A 105 -12.86 -1.82 -1.35
N ARG A 106 -12.83 -0.50 -1.61
CA ARG A 106 -11.57 0.23 -1.87
C ARG A 106 -10.63 0.14 -0.66
N GLN A 107 -11.14 0.35 0.55
CA GLN A 107 -10.34 0.20 1.78
C GLN A 107 -9.81 -1.24 1.94
N SER A 108 -10.65 -2.24 1.72
CA SER A 108 -10.24 -3.65 1.79
C SER A 108 -9.13 -4.00 0.78
N GLY A 109 -9.22 -3.42 -0.43
CA GLY A 109 -8.22 -3.57 -1.49
C GLY A 109 -6.87 -2.96 -1.09
N ALA A 110 -6.89 -1.75 -0.52
CA ALA A 110 -5.69 -1.10 -0.01
C ALA A 110 -5.06 -1.89 1.15
N LEU A 111 -5.85 -2.45 2.07
CA LEU A 111 -5.37 -3.33 3.13
C LEU A 111 -4.80 -4.66 2.62
N LYS A 112 -5.34 -5.19 1.52
CA LYS A 112 -4.77 -6.37 0.85
C LYS A 112 -3.41 -6.04 0.23
N GLN A 113 -3.29 -4.88 -0.41
CA GLN A 113 -2.02 -4.39 -0.93
C GLN A 113 -1.00 -4.16 0.19
N TYR A 114 -1.42 -3.59 1.33
CA TYR A 114 -0.59 -3.41 2.52
C TYR A 114 0.00 -4.73 3.00
N ARG A 115 -0.85 -5.75 3.23
CA ARG A 115 -0.41 -7.08 3.64
C ARG A 115 0.55 -7.70 2.63
N ARG A 116 0.29 -7.54 1.34
CA ARG A 116 1.20 -8.02 0.28
C ARG A 116 2.57 -7.35 0.35
N THR A 117 2.62 -6.02 0.52
CA THR A 117 3.88 -5.28 0.67
C THR A 117 4.64 -5.70 1.93
N MET A 118 3.93 -5.95 3.04
CA MET A 118 4.52 -6.47 4.27
C MET A 118 5.18 -7.84 4.05
N TRP A 119 4.47 -8.79 3.43
CA TRP A 119 5.02 -10.10 3.08
C TRP A 119 6.22 -10.01 2.15
N LEU A 120 6.16 -9.15 1.13
CA LEU A 120 7.28 -8.93 0.21
C LEU A 120 8.50 -8.31 0.91
N THR A 121 8.28 -7.42 1.89
CA THR A 121 9.36 -6.86 2.71
C THR A 121 10.00 -7.96 3.55
N GLY A 122 9.21 -8.84 4.17
CA GLY A 122 9.74 -10.01 4.88
C GLY A 122 10.52 -10.97 3.98
N ALA A 123 10.01 -11.24 2.77
CA ALA A 123 10.69 -12.07 1.78
C ALA A 123 12.01 -11.43 1.30
N LEU A 124 12.06 -10.10 1.12
CA LEU A 124 13.28 -9.37 0.80
C LEU A 124 14.33 -9.56 1.89
N TRP A 125 13.95 -9.44 3.16
CA TRP A 125 14.85 -9.67 4.28
C TRP A 125 15.36 -11.11 4.34
N ALA A 126 14.48 -12.09 4.17
CA ALA A 126 14.88 -13.50 4.13
C ALA A 126 15.86 -13.78 2.98
N ALA A 127 15.56 -13.29 1.77
CA ALA A 127 16.43 -13.46 0.61
C ALA A 127 17.79 -12.79 0.80
N TRP A 128 17.81 -11.60 1.42
CA TRP A 128 19.05 -10.89 1.71
C TRP A 128 19.90 -11.62 2.74
N LEU A 129 19.32 -12.08 3.87
CA LEU A 129 20.05 -12.84 4.88
C LEU A 129 20.59 -14.16 4.34
N MET A 130 19.81 -14.86 3.50
CA MET A 130 20.28 -16.08 2.83
C MET A 130 21.42 -15.83 1.85
N ALA A 131 21.50 -14.65 1.24
CA ALA A 131 22.61 -14.28 0.36
C ALA A 131 23.88 -13.83 1.10
N LEU A 132 23.78 -13.60 2.41
CA LEU A 132 24.92 -13.27 3.29
C LEU A 132 25.55 -14.52 3.95
N LEU A 133 24.81 -15.64 3.98
CA LEU A 133 25.30 -16.94 4.45
C LEU A 133 26.15 -17.63 3.38
#